data_AF-A0AAN7DR23-F1
#
_entry.id   AF-A0AAN7DR23-F1
#
_cell.length_a   1.000
_cell.length_b   1.000
_cell.length_c   1.000
_cell.angle_alpha   90.00
_cell.angle_beta   90.00
_cell.angle_gamma   90.00
#
_symmetry.space_group_name_H-M   'P 1'
#
loop_
_entity.id
_entity.type
_entity.pdbx_description
1 polymer ?
#
loop_
_entity_poly.entity_id
_entity_poly.type
_entity_poly.pdbx_seq_one_letter_code
_entity_poly.pdbx_strand_id
1 'polypeptide(L)'
;MALMLRRTVQSTCRQSYKRTLTTASKKKNWTENLATPVAADMIGTPDPISNLRPVKYYIPPNETAEEKEWRESCQRVDAFNEDFWQKNNTLFMNAKAEFEDQFKARGEEVTAEAMSMFYKDFLNKAYDRQMEYNRTWWKMNVAQLYPGFKAAIRSLSKSKHETAHAAQLSKGNGFWEKSFES
;
A
#
# COMPACT_ATOMS: atom_id res chain seq x y z
N MET A 1 -13.06 5.97 -81.85
CA MET A 1 -12.08 5.17 -81.10
C MET A 1 -12.23 5.49 -79.63
N ALA A 2 -12.60 4.49 -78.83
CA ALA A 2 -12.66 4.57 -77.38
C ALA A 2 -11.25 4.68 -76.78
N LEU A 3 -11.11 5.37 -75.65
CA LEU A 3 -10.13 5.07 -74.59
C LEU A 3 -10.54 5.83 -73.33
N MET A 4 -11.32 5.16 -72.48
CA MET A 4 -11.37 5.41 -71.04
C MET A 4 -10.00 5.04 -70.44
N LEU A 5 -9.46 5.79 -69.47
CA LEU A 5 -8.63 5.23 -68.38
C LEU A 5 -8.27 6.25 -67.28
N ARG A 6 -9.00 6.10 -66.16
CA ARG A 6 -8.56 6.02 -64.75
C ARG A 6 -7.83 7.20 -64.08
N ARG A 7 -8.53 7.73 -63.06
CA ARG A 7 -8.00 8.37 -61.84
C ARG A 7 -6.83 7.59 -61.24
N THR A 8 -5.81 8.30 -60.74
CA THR A 8 -5.15 7.94 -59.47
C THR A 8 -4.68 9.22 -58.75
N VAL A 9 -5.27 9.51 -57.59
CA VAL A 9 -4.68 10.42 -56.59
C VAL A 9 -3.74 9.55 -55.77
N GLN A 10 -2.45 9.81 -55.82
CA GLN A 10 -1.46 9.08 -55.06
C GLN A 10 -1.61 9.41 -53.57
N SER A 11 -2.15 8.42 -52.85
CA SER A 11 -2.08 8.31 -51.39
C SER A 11 -0.71 7.76 -51.02
N THR A 12 0.12 8.57 -50.35
CA THR A 12 1.30 8.09 -49.64
C THR A 12 1.64 9.00 -48.47
N CYS A 13 1.22 8.62 -47.26
CA CYS A 13 2.13 8.49 -46.13
C CYS A 13 1.41 7.75 -44.99
N ARG A 14 1.50 6.41 -45.00
CA ARG A 14 1.18 5.60 -43.82
C ARG A 14 2.44 5.55 -42.96
N GLN A 15 2.57 6.45 -42.00
CA GLN A 15 3.53 6.29 -40.92
C GLN A 15 2.97 5.24 -39.94
N SER A 16 3.28 3.97 -40.21
CA SER A 16 3.02 2.87 -39.29
C SER A 16 3.96 3.02 -38.09
N TYR A 17 3.44 3.59 -36.99
CA TYR A 17 4.12 3.49 -35.70
C TYR A 17 3.82 2.11 -35.10
N LYS A 18 4.66 1.12 -35.41
CA LYS A 18 4.74 -0.11 -34.62
C LYS A 18 5.41 0.23 -33.29
N ARG A 19 4.62 0.42 -32.25
CA ARG A 19 5.12 0.60 -30.88
C ARG A 19 5.39 -0.78 -30.28
N THR A 20 6.56 -1.36 -30.56
CA THR A 20 7.04 -2.56 -29.87
C THR A 20 7.41 -2.19 -28.44
N LEU A 21 6.51 -2.44 -27.49
CA LEU A 21 6.81 -2.39 -26.06
C LEU A 21 7.48 -3.70 -25.65
N THR A 22 8.81 -3.77 -25.78
CA THR A 22 9.63 -4.77 -25.09
C THR A 22 10.62 -4.06 -24.18
N THR A 23 10.12 -3.57 -23.06
CA THR A 23 10.97 -3.30 -21.89
C THR A 23 10.73 -4.44 -20.90
N ALA A 24 11.57 -5.47 -21.00
CA ALA A 24 11.71 -6.46 -19.93
C ALA A 24 12.31 -5.75 -18.71
N SER A 25 11.46 -5.07 -17.94
CA SER A 25 11.82 -4.50 -16.66
C SER A 25 12.12 -5.69 -15.74
N LYS A 26 13.41 -5.86 -15.37
CA LYS A 26 13.80 -6.78 -14.30
C LYS A 26 12.99 -6.38 -13.07
N LYS A 27 12.03 -7.22 -12.68
CA LYS A 27 11.29 -7.06 -11.42
C LYS A 27 12.33 -7.02 -10.30
N LYS A 28 12.58 -5.83 -9.77
CA LYS A 28 13.42 -5.63 -8.59
C LYS A 28 12.75 -6.44 -7.48
N ASN A 29 13.42 -7.48 -6.97
CA ASN A 29 12.87 -8.36 -5.96
C ASN A 29 12.87 -7.62 -4.61
N TRP A 30 11.82 -6.84 -4.35
CA TRP A 30 11.66 -6.03 -3.13
C TRP A 30 11.67 -6.85 -1.84
N THR A 31 11.42 -8.15 -1.95
CA THR A 31 11.38 -9.11 -0.84
C THR A 31 12.74 -9.27 -0.13
N GLU A 32 13.87 -9.12 -0.83
CA GLU A 32 15.21 -9.22 -0.22
C GLU A 32 15.50 -8.08 0.78
N ASN A 33 14.89 -6.89 0.57
CA ASN A 33 15.03 -5.74 1.49
C ASN A 33 14.09 -5.79 2.70
N LEU A 34 13.15 -6.75 2.77
CA LEU A 34 12.25 -6.87 3.91
C LEU A 34 12.88 -7.63 5.09
N ALA A 35 13.90 -8.45 4.84
CA ALA A 35 14.55 -9.27 5.86
C ALA A 35 15.50 -8.50 6.79
N THR A 36 15.98 -7.32 6.37
CA THR A 36 16.84 -6.49 7.21
C THR A 36 16.01 -5.83 8.33
N PRO A 37 16.41 -5.94 9.61
CA PRO A 37 15.76 -5.19 10.67
C PRO A 37 15.94 -3.69 10.43
N VAL A 38 14.88 -2.91 10.63
CA VAL A 38 14.88 -1.45 10.52
C VAL A 38 15.06 -0.83 11.91
N ALA A 39 15.45 0.44 12.00
CA ALA A 39 15.62 1.12 13.29
C ALA A 39 14.32 1.75 13.82
N ALA A 40 13.35 1.98 12.95
CA ALA A 40 12.04 2.55 13.24
C ALA A 40 11.06 2.12 12.14
N ASP A 41 9.76 2.34 12.35
CA ASP A 41 8.74 2.08 11.34
C ASP A 41 9.05 2.89 10.07
N MET A 42 9.07 2.21 8.92
CA MET A 42 9.36 2.82 7.62
C MET A 42 8.13 2.80 6.73
N ILE A 43 7.87 3.93 6.06
CA ILE A 43 6.77 4.06 5.10
C ILE A 43 7.36 4.12 3.69
N GLY A 44 6.90 3.23 2.81
CA GLY A 44 7.35 3.15 1.42
C GLY A 44 6.75 4.21 0.49
N THR A 45 7.18 4.16 -0.77
CA THR A 45 6.52 4.88 -1.86
C THR A 45 5.12 4.32 -2.10
N PRO A 46 4.17 5.12 -2.61
CA PRO A 46 2.84 4.63 -2.97
C PRO A 46 2.90 3.46 -3.95
N ASP A 47 2.07 2.43 -3.73
CA ASP A 47 1.87 1.33 -4.66
C ASP A 47 1.21 1.85 -5.95
N PRO A 48 1.66 1.43 -7.15
CA PRO A 48 1.14 1.95 -8.42
C PRO A 48 -0.31 1.58 -8.72
N ILE A 49 -0.90 0.60 -8.02
CA ILE A 49 -2.27 0.14 -8.24
C ILE A 49 -3.18 0.59 -7.09
N SER A 50 -2.85 0.25 -5.85
CA SER A 50 -3.68 0.60 -4.68
C SER A 50 -3.55 2.07 -4.28
N ASN A 51 -2.43 2.73 -4.64
CA ASN A 51 -2.00 4.06 -4.17
C ASN A 51 -1.73 4.17 -2.67
N LEU A 52 -1.80 3.06 -1.93
CA LEU A 52 -1.46 3.03 -0.51
C LEU A 52 0.05 2.91 -0.32
N ARG A 53 0.53 3.32 0.86
CA ARG A 53 1.96 3.25 1.19
C ARG A 53 2.21 2.03 2.07
N PRO A 54 3.09 1.10 1.66
CA PRO A 54 3.40 -0.06 2.49
C PRO A 54 4.18 0.37 3.72
N VAL A 55 3.88 -0.24 4.87
CA VAL A 55 4.56 0.02 6.14
C VAL A 55 5.42 -1.19 6.50
N LYS A 56 6.70 -0.93 6.80
CA LYS A 56 7.61 -1.91 7.39
C LYS A 56 7.78 -1.58 8.86
N TYR A 57 7.10 -2.34 9.71
CA TYR A 57 7.17 -2.17 11.15
C TYR A 57 8.52 -2.59 11.72
N TYR A 58 9.01 -1.81 12.67
CA TYR A 58 10.16 -2.16 13.49
C TYR A 58 9.84 -3.32 14.42
N ILE A 59 10.83 -4.20 14.60
CA ILE A 59 10.78 -5.31 15.55
C ILE A 59 11.91 -5.08 16.56
N PRO A 60 11.60 -4.72 17.82
CA PRO A 60 12.64 -4.52 18.82
C PRO A 60 13.32 -5.85 19.19
N PRO A 61 14.62 -5.84 19.53
CA PRO A 61 15.36 -7.06 19.90
C PRO A 61 14.75 -7.83 21.07
N ASN A 62 14.08 -7.11 21.99
CA ASN A 62 13.38 -7.65 23.15
C ASN A 62 11.86 -7.38 23.04
N GLU A 63 11.28 -7.71 21.88
CA GLU A 63 9.83 -7.67 21.63
C GLU A 63 9.09 -8.61 22.58
N THR A 64 8.16 -8.05 23.34
CA THR A 64 7.25 -8.83 24.19
C THR A 64 6.15 -9.48 23.35
N ALA A 65 5.50 -10.52 23.88
CA ALA A 65 4.40 -11.19 23.18
C ALA A 65 3.24 -10.22 22.88
N GLU A 66 2.99 -9.26 23.76
CA GLU A 66 1.96 -8.24 23.58
C GLU A 66 2.32 -7.20 22.51
N GLU A 67 3.57 -6.73 22.46
CA GLU A 67 4.07 -5.84 21.40
C GLU A 67 4.02 -6.54 20.04
N LYS A 68 4.40 -7.83 19.98
CA LYS A 68 4.28 -8.67 18.79
C LYS A 68 2.84 -8.82 18.33
N GLU A 69 1.93 -9.16 19.25
CA GLU A 69 0.49 -9.30 18.97
C GLU A 69 -0.08 -8.01 18.38
N TRP A 70 0.31 -6.86 18.94
CA TRP A 70 -0.08 -5.55 18.43
C TRP A 70 0.44 -5.29 17.02
N ARG A 71 1.75 -5.42 16.80
CA ARG A 71 2.39 -5.22 15.49
C ARG A 71 1.76 -6.11 14.41
N GLU A 72 1.58 -7.40 14.69
CA GLU A 72 0.96 -8.33 13.75
C GLU A 72 -0.51 -7.96 13.47
N SER A 73 -1.22 -7.38 14.44
CA SER A 73 -2.56 -6.83 14.22
C SER A 73 -2.54 -5.67 13.23
N CYS A 74 -1.60 -4.73 13.39
CA CYS A 74 -1.41 -3.64 12.43
C CYS A 74 -1.07 -4.14 11.03
N GLN A 75 -0.15 -5.10 10.91
CA GLN A 75 0.18 -5.72 9.63
C GLN A 75 -1.02 -6.39 8.95
N ARG A 76 -1.87 -7.08 9.72
CA ARG A 76 -3.09 -7.70 9.18
C ARG A 76 -4.09 -6.66 8.67
N VAL A 77 -4.25 -5.56 9.41
CA VAL A 77 -5.11 -4.45 9.03
C VAL A 77 -4.57 -3.80 7.74
N ASP A 78 -3.31 -3.41 7.70
CA ASP A 78 -2.71 -2.84 6.49
C ASP A 78 -2.80 -3.77 5.27
N ALA A 79 -2.55 -5.07 5.45
CA ALA A 79 -2.68 -6.06 4.37
C ALA A 79 -4.11 -6.18 3.83
N PHE A 80 -5.12 -6.11 4.70
CA PHE A 80 -6.53 -6.09 4.29
C PHE A 80 -6.86 -4.82 3.49
N ASN A 81 -6.34 -3.66 3.92
CA ASN A 81 -6.53 -2.39 3.22
C ASN A 81 -5.93 -2.45 1.81
N GLU A 82 -4.68 -2.90 1.73
CA GLU A 82 -3.91 -3.04 0.50
C GLU A 82 -4.64 -3.94 -0.51
N ASP A 83 -5.04 -5.14 -0.07
CA ASP A 83 -5.73 -6.10 -0.90
C ASP A 83 -7.06 -5.55 -1.44
N PHE A 84 -7.84 -4.87 -0.60
CA PHE A 84 -9.09 -4.25 -1.02
C PHE A 84 -8.86 -3.18 -2.09
N TRP A 85 -7.98 -2.22 -1.84
CA TRP A 85 -7.75 -1.10 -2.76
C TRP A 85 -7.05 -1.53 -4.04
N GLN A 86 -6.15 -2.50 -3.98
CA GLN A 86 -5.55 -3.09 -5.17
C GLN A 86 -6.62 -3.70 -6.09
N LYS A 87 -7.54 -4.50 -5.52
CA LYS A 87 -8.65 -5.11 -6.28
C LYS A 87 -9.63 -4.06 -6.79
N ASN A 88 -10.06 -3.13 -5.93
CA ASN A 88 -11.04 -2.11 -6.29
C ASN A 88 -10.50 -1.17 -7.40
N ASN A 89 -9.25 -0.74 -7.30
CA ASN A 89 -8.64 0.12 -8.31
C ASN A 89 -8.41 -0.63 -9.62
N THR A 90 -8.04 -1.92 -9.57
CA THR A 90 -7.95 -2.75 -10.78
C THR A 90 -9.30 -2.84 -11.49
N LEU A 91 -10.38 -3.11 -10.76
CA LEU A 91 -11.74 -3.15 -11.32
C LEU A 91 -12.14 -1.80 -11.92
N PHE A 92 -11.84 -0.71 -11.23
CA PHE A 92 -12.11 0.64 -11.72
C PHE A 92 -11.35 0.95 -13.02
N MET A 93 -10.04 0.67 -13.07
CA MET A 93 -9.22 0.94 -14.25
C MET A 93 -9.70 0.12 -15.46
N ASN A 94 -10.07 -1.14 -15.25
CA ASN A 94 -10.62 -1.99 -16.30
C ASN A 94 -11.97 -1.46 -16.80
N ALA A 95 -12.90 -1.15 -15.90
CA ALA A 95 -14.21 -0.62 -16.26
C ALA A 95 -14.11 0.73 -16.98
N LYS A 96 -13.18 1.59 -16.55
CA LYS A 96 -12.91 2.88 -17.20
C LYS A 96 -12.34 2.69 -18.60
N ALA A 97 -11.38 1.78 -18.76
CA ALA A 97 -10.80 1.49 -20.08
C ALA A 97 -11.86 0.96 -21.06
N GLU A 98 -12.71 0.04 -20.61
CA GLU A 98 -13.82 -0.47 -21.41
C GLU A 98 -14.80 0.64 -21.81
N PHE A 99 -15.15 1.52 -20.86
CA PHE A 99 -16.01 2.67 -21.13
C PHE A 99 -15.39 3.61 -22.18
N GLU A 100 -14.11 3.95 -22.04
CA GLU A 100 -13.40 4.79 -23.03
C GLU A 100 -13.31 4.12 -24.41
N ASP A 101 -13.11 2.80 -24.47
CA ASP A 101 -13.02 2.06 -25.72
C ASP A 101 -14.37 2.02 -26.47
N GLN A 102 -15.50 1.99 -25.74
CA GLN A 102 -16.83 2.12 -26.35
C GLN A 102 -17.02 3.47 -27.06
N PHE A 103 -16.49 4.56 -26.50
CA PHE A 103 -16.53 5.89 -27.14
C PHE A 103 -15.60 5.95 -28.35
N LYS A 104 -14.38 5.42 -28.24
CA LYS A 104 -13.44 5.33 -29.37
C LYS A 104 -14.03 4.54 -30.54
N ALA A 105 -14.73 3.43 -30.26
CA ALA A 105 -15.38 2.62 -31.28
C ALA A 105 -16.51 3.35 -32.02
N ARG A 106 -17.19 4.29 -31.36
CA ARG A 106 -18.19 5.18 -31.98
C ARG A 106 -17.58 6.42 -32.66
N GLY A 107 -16.27 6.65 -32.48
CA GLY A 107 -15.59 7.86 -32.95
C GLY A 107 -15.96 9.11 -32.15
N GLU A 108 -16.42 8.93 -30.91
CA GLU A 108 -16.83 9.99 -29.99
C GLU A 108 -15.73 10.27 -28.96
N GLU A 109 -15.63 11.52 -28.50
CA GLU A 109 -14.81 11.87 -27.35
C GLU A 109 -15.60 11.68 -26.04
N VAL A 110 -14.89 11.31 -24.97
CA VAL A 110 -15.52 11.14 -23.66
C VAL A 110 -15.75 12.51 -23.03
N THR A 111 -17.00 12.95 -23.02
CA THR A 111 -17.40 14.20 -22.37
C THR A 111 -17.37 14.08 -20.85
N ALA A 112 -17.29 15.21 -20.15
CA ALA A 112 -17.35 15.23 -18.68
C ALA A 112 -18.69 14.69 -18.14
N GLU A 113 -19.79 14.93 -18.86
CA GLU A 113 -21.11 14.41 -18.51
C GLU A 113 -21.17 12.88 -18.64
N ALA A 114 -20.64 12.34 -19.74
CA ALA A 114 -20.53 10.89 -19.93
C ALA A 114 -19.68 10.24 -18.84
N MET A 115 -18.54 10.85 -18.51
CA MET A 115 -17.66 10.36 -17.44
C MET A 115 -18.35 10.43 -16.06
N SER A 116 -19.15 11.46 -15.79
CA SER A 116 -19.94 11.57 -14.56
C SER A 116 -20.96 10.45 -14.42
N MET A 117 -21.65 10.10 -15.52
CA MET A 117 -22.58 8.96 -15.54
C MET A 117 -21.86 7.64 -15.28
N PHE A 118 -20.69 7.43 -15.89
CA PHE A 118 -19.83 6.28 -15.61
C PHE A 118 -19.48 6.19 -14.13
N TYR A 119 -19.00 7.29 -13.52
CA TYR A 119 -18.66 7.31 -12.10
C TYR A 119 -19.85 6.95 -11.21
N LYS A 120 -21.02 7.54 -11.47
CA LYS A 120 -22.24 7.24 -10.72
C LYS A 120 -22.61 5.76 -10.83
N ASP A 121 -22.59 5.20 -12.03
CA ASP A 121 -22.93 3.79 -12.26
C ASP A 121 -21.93 2.83 -11.59
N PHE A 122 -20.62 3.09 -11.74
CA PHE A 122 -19.59 2.30 -11.09
C PHE A 122 -19.74 2.32 -9.57
N LEU A 123 -19.96 3.49 -8.97
CA LEU A 123 -20.13 3.65 -7.52
C LEU A 123 -21.40 2.96 -7.02
N ASN A 124 -22.51 3.06 -7.74
CA ASN A 124 -23.74 2.37 -7.39
C ASN A 124 -23.55 0.84 -7.40
N LYS A 125 -22.89 0.30 -8.42
CA LYS A 125 -22.58 -1.14 -8.51
C LYS A 125 -21.57 -1.60 -7.47
N ALA A 126 -20.66 -0.72 -7.07
CA ALA A 126 -19.66 -1.00 -6.04
C ALA A 126 -20.18 -0.83 -4.61
N TYR A 127 -21.38 -0.30 -4.42
CA TYR A 127 -21.90 0.14 -3.13
C TYR A 127 -21.81 -0.94 -2.04
N ASP A 128 -22.38 -2.12 -2.30
CA ASP A 128 -22.41 -3.21 -1.31
C ASP A 128 -21.00 -3.68 -0.94
N ARG A 129 -20.12 -3.80 -1.94
CA ARG A 129 -18.71 -4.16 -1.72
C ARG A 129 -17.99 -3.11 -0.87
N GLN A 130 -18.23 -1.82 -1.13
CA GLN A 130 -17.63 -0.73 -0.36
C GLN A 130 -18.17 -0.70 1.09
N MET A 131 -19.45 -1.01 1.28
CA MET A 131 -20.04 -1.10 2.62
C MET A 131 -19.52 -2.30 3.42
N GLU A 132 -19.38 -3.47 2.77
CA GLU A 132 -18.76 -4.65 3.37
C GLU A 132 -17.32 -4.35 3.80
N TYR A 133 -16.55 -3.67 2.94
CA TYR A 133 -15.20 -3.21 3.26
C TYR A 133 -15.19 -2.25 4.44
N ASN A 134 -15.98 -1.16 4.40
CA ASN A 134 -16.01 -0.17 5.47
C ASN A 134 -16.38 -0.82 6.82
N ARG A 135 -17.38 -1.71 6.81
CA ARG A 135 -17.82 -2.43 8.00
C ARG A 135 -16.69 -3.29 8.57
N THR A 136 -15.99 -4.03 7.70
CA THR A 136 -14.87 -4.89 8.12
C THR A 136 -13.68 -4.07 8.60
N TRP A 137 -13.34 -3.01 7.87
CA TRP A 137 -12.28 -2.07 8.22
C TRP A 137 -12.48 -1.48 9.61
N TRP A 138 -13.68 -0.97 9.89
CA TRP A 138 -14.03 -0.44 11.21
C TRP A 138 -13.96 -1.49 12.31
N LYS A 139 -14.48 -2.70 12.06
CA LYS A 139 -14.39 -3.79 13.05
C LYS A 139 -12.94 -4.12 13.39
N MET A 140 -12.06 -4.19 12.40
CA MET A 140 -10.64 -4.50 12.64
C MET A 140 -9.92 -3.37 13.39
N ASN A 141 -10.17 -2.10 13.01
CA ASN A 141 -9.57 -0.94 13.67
C ASN A 141 -10.05 -0.77 15.12
N VAL A 142 -11.32 -1.07 15.40
CA VAL A 142 -11.83 -1.07 16.78
C VAL A 142 -11.25 -2.24 17.58
N ALA A 143 -11.16 -3.43 16.99
CA ALA A 143 -10.57 -4.60 17.63
C ALA A 143 -9.09 -4.38 18.00
N GLN A 144 -8.38 -3.53 17.24
CA GLN A 144 -7.00 -3.13 17.50
C GLN A 144 -6.78 -2.37 18.82
N LEU A 145 -7.80 -1.71 19.37
CA LEU A 145 -7.66 -0.96 20.63
C LEU A 145 -7.19 -1.84 21.80
N TYR A 146 -7.67 -3.10 21.86
CA TYR A 146 -7.30 -4.01 22.94
C TYR A 146 -5.81 -4.44 22.91
N PRO A 147 -5.28 -5.05 21.84
CA PRO A 147 -3.88 -5.43 21.78
C PRO A 147 -2.95 -4.21 21.87
N GLY A 148 -3.34 -3.06 21.30
CA GLY A 148 -2.57 -1.81 21.41
C GLY A 148 -2.47 -1.32 22.86
N PHE A 149 -3.59 -1.32 23.60
CA PHE A 149 -3.61 -0.97 25.02
C PHE A 149 -2.77 -1.95 25.86
N LYS A 150 -2.92 -3.25 25.61
CA LYS A 150 -2.17 -4.31 26.29
C LYS A 150 -0.66 -4.16 26.09
N ALA A 151 -0.22 -3.91 24.85
CA ALA A 151 1.17 -3.63 24.52
C ALA A 151 1.69 -2.35 25.21
N ALA A 152 0.89 -1.29 25.23
CA ALA A 152 1.25 -0.03 25.89
C ALA A 152 1.50 -0.20 27.40
N ILE A 153 0.63 -0.96 28.10
CA ILE A 153 0.85 -1.28 29.52
C ILE A 153 2.17 -2.04 29.70
N ARG A 154 2.41 -3.07 28.88
CA ARG A 154 3.61 -3.89 28.98
C ARG A 154 4.88 -3.07 28.77
N SER A 155 4.88 -2.19 27.78
CA SER A 155 6.00 -1.28 27.48
C SER A 155 6.32 -0.33 28.64
N LEU A 156 5.29 0.21 29.30
CA LEU A 156 5.46 1.04 30.51
C LEU A 156 6.03 0.26 31.71
N SER A 157 5.65 -1.01 31.87
CA SER A 157 6.23 -1.85 32.93
C SER A 157 7.70 -2.17 32.65
N LYS A 158 8.06 -2.42 31.39
CA LYS A 158 9.44 -2.72 30.96
C LYS A 158 10.39 -1.56 31.24
N SER A 159 10.02 -0.33 30.89
CA SER A 159 10.85 0.85 31.16
C SER A 159 11.10 1.08 32.66
N LYS A 160 10.11 0.78 33.51
CA LYS A 160 10.27 0.82 34.98
C LYS A 160 11.27 -0.23 35.49
N HIS A 161 11.27 -1.43 34.92
CA HIS A 161 12.23 -2.47 35.31
C HIS A 161 13.66 -2.15 34.85
N GLU A 162 13.82 -1.67 33.62
CA GLU A 162 15.14 -1.27 33.08
C GLU A 162 15.74 -0.10 33.89
N THR A 163 14.93 0.89 34.24
CA THR A 163 15.36 2.01 35.10
C THR A 163 15.68 1.59 36.53
N ALA A 164 14.89 0.69 37.14
CA ALA A 164 15.18 0.16 38.47
C ALA A 164 16.49 -0.66 38.50
N HIS A 165 16.72 -1.50 37.49
CA HIS A 165 17.94 -2.30 37.37
C HIS A 165 19.18 -1.42 37.14
N ALA A 166 19.08 -0.40 36.28
CA ALA A 166 20.15 0.58 36.07
C ALA A 166 20.48 1.36 37.36
N ALA A 167 19.47 1.75 38.14
CA ALA A 167 19.65 2.42 39.42
C ALA A 167 20.30 1.52 40.49
N GLN A 168 20.03 0.20 40.48
CA GLN A 168 20.70 -0.76 41.37
C GLN A 168 22.16 -1.00 40.97
N LEU A 169 22.48 -1.12 39.68
CA LEU A 169 23.86 -1.23 39.19
C LEU A 169 24.70 0.01 39.55
N SER A 170 24.14 1.21 39.41
CA SER A 170 24.80 2.47 39.83
C SER A 170 25.12 2.48 41.33
N LYS A 171 24.22 1.98 42.18
CA LYS A 171 24.44 1.90 43.64
C LYS A 171 25.48 0.83 44.02
N GLY A 172 25.56 -0.27 43.27
CA GLY A 172 26.54 -1.34 43.49
C GLY A 172 27.98 -0.92 43.14
N ASN A 173 28.16 -0.11 42.10
CA ASN A 173 29.48 0.37 41.69
C ASN A 173 30.04 1.44 42.65
N GLY A 174 29.18 2.33 43.18
CA GLY A 174 29.61 3.38 44.10
C GLY A 174 30.11 2.92 45.47
N PHE A 175 29.93 1.64 45.83
CA PHE A 175 30.54 1.06 47.04
C PHE A 175 32.04 0.77 46.83
N TRP A 176 32.42 0.29 45.64
CA TRP A 176 33.81 -0.06 45.32
C TRP A 176 34.67 1.16 45.00
N GLU A 177 34.11 2.21 44.36
CA GLU A 177 34.84 3.47 44.12
C GLU A 177 35.36 4.11 45.42
N LYS A 178 34.60 4.02 46.52
CA LYS A 178 34.97 4.62 47.82
C LYS A 178 36.06 3.86 48.57
N SER A 179 36.36 2.62 48.19
CA SER A 179 37.36 1.80 48.86
C SER A 179 38.79 1.96 48.30
N PHE A 180 38.96 2.64 47.17
CA PHE A 180 40.26 2.87 46.54
C PHE A 180 40.80 4.30 46.72
N GLU A 181 40.02 5.21 47.31
CA GLU A 181 40.41 6.60 47.58
C GLU A 181 40.87 6.86 49.03
N SER A 182 41.07 5.82 49.84
CA SER A 182 41.42 5.93 51.26
C SER A 182 42.80 5.41 51.61
#